data_AF-A0A7X7KRM4-F1
#
_entry.id   AF-A0A7X7KRM4-F1
#
_cell.length_a   1.000
_cell.length_b   1.000
_cell.length_c   1.000
_cell.angle_alpha   90.00
_cell.angle_beta   90.00
_cell.angle_gamma   90.00
#
_symmetry.space_group_name_H-M   'P 1'
#
loop_
_entity.id
_entity.type
_entity.pdbx_description
1 polymer ?
#
loop_
_entity_poly.entity_id
_entity_poly.type
_entity_poly.pdbx_seq_one_letter_code
_entity_poly.pdbx_strand_id
1 'polypeptide(L)'
;MDRIVDLFVPGRVCLFGEHSDWAGAYRRFNSAIEPGRVIITGTNQGLYARVKACPGRLRIHTTLPDGKRLSEDLPLERERLLETARAGGFFSYAAGVAYAILTYYDVDGIEIDNHRTTLPVKKGLSSSAALCVLVARAFNRLYDLKLTPRAEMEAAYQGEILTPSRCGRMDQGCAYGQVPVLMTFDGDLLQTSRLSVGRHIPLLVADLKGHKDTIRILADLTRAYPFPVDEASRRVHAALGPLNAALIERAVAVLRDGDAAGLGALMTEAQRHFDEVLMPVCPSELTAPRLHAVLADERVRALSYGGKGVGSQGDGCVQLVARGDDERRQLAAYLEATWGMECYDLDLEPPRLVRKAIIPAAGFGTRMFPATKAVKKEMLPLVTPAGECKPILLAIVEEALEAGIEEIAIIVRAGDEPFYEHFFRDLPAPEHYRKLSEKARQACHDLAEIGRRITFIPQREQLGFGHAVYCARDWVG
;
A
#
# COMPACT_ATOMS: atom_id res chain seq x y z
N MET A 1 -9.16 18.14 -24.84
CA MET A 1 -9.93 17.25 -23.94
C MET A 1 -9.41 17.51 -22.55
N ASP A 2 -10.25 18.01 -21.66
CA ASP A 2 -9.87 18.19 -20.25
C ASP A 2 -9.55 16.82 -19.66
N ARG A 3 -8.34 16.68 -19.12
CA ARG A 3 -7.88 15.42 -18.52
C ARG A 3 -8.71 15.16 -17.26
N ILE A 4 -9.54 14.11 -17.30
CA ILE A 4 -10.26 13.60 -16.14
C ILE A 4 -9.52 12.38 -15.61
N VAL A 5 -9.32 12.33 -14.30
CA VAL A 5 -8.67 11.22 -13.60
C VAL A 5 -9.66 10.62 -12.60
N ASP A 6 -9.93 9.33 -12.74
CA ASP A 6 -10.67 8.55 -11.74
C ASP A 6 -9.72 8.03 -10.67
N LEU A 7 -10.09 8.20 -9.40
CA LEU A 7 -9.31 7.81 -8.25
C LEU A 7 -10.13 6.97 -7.26
N PHE A 8 -9.44 6.03 -6.64
CA PHE A 8 -9.89 5.34 -5.44
C PHE A 8 -8.83 5.48 -4.35
N VAL A 9 -9.28 5.80 -3.14
CA VAL A 9 -8.45 5.79 -1.92
C VAL A 9 -9.17 5.00 -0.84
N PRO A 10 -8.62 3.87 -0.37
CA PRO A 10 -9.25 3.09 0.69
C PRO A 10 -9.12 3.79 2.04
N GLY A 11 -9.89 3.34 3.03
CA GLY A 11 -9.52 3.53 4.44
C GLY A 11 -8.30 2.68 4.82
N ARG A 12 -8.02 2.60 6.12
CA ARG A 12 -6.95 1.73 6.64
C ARG A 12 -7.36 0.99 7.90
N VAL A 13 -6.88 -0.23 8.05
CA VAL A 13 -6.96 -1.00 9.29
C VAL A 13 -5.56 -1.40 9.73
N CYS A 14 -5.34 -1.44 11.04
CA CYS A 14 -4.14 -2.03 11.63
C CYS A 14 -4.40 -3.53 11.83
N LEU A 15 -3.62 -4.37 11.18
CA LEU A 15 -3.65 -5.82 11.39
C LEU A 15 -2.93 -6.16 12.70
N PHE A 16 -1.76 -5.55 12.93
CA PHE A 16 -0.91 -5.76 14.11
C PHE A 16 -0.11 -4.51 14.47
N GLY A 17 0.20 -4.34 15.76
CA GLY A 17 1.07 -3.28 16.26
C GLY A 17 0.36 -1.98 16.60
N GLU A 18 -0.90 -2.05 17.01
CA GLU A 18 -1.60 -0.90 17.56
C GLU A 18 -0.73 -0.17 18.59
N HIS A 19 -0.73 1.16 18.52
CA HIS A 19 -0.01 2.05 19.43
C HIS A 19 1.52 2.05 19.33
N SER A 20 2.12 1.09 18.63
CA SER A 20 3.57 1.07 18.44
C SER A 20 4.07 2.23 17.59
N ASP A 21 3.21 2.85 16.76
CA ASP A 21 3.55 4.00 15.93
C ASP A 21 3.96 5.23 16.75
N TRP A 22 3.16 5.62 17.74
CA TRP A 22 3.51 6.73 18.63
C TRP A 22 4.52 6.31 19.70
N ALA A 23 4.53 5.04 20.13
CA ALA A 23 5.52 4.55 21.08
C ALA A 23 6.95 4.65 20.50
N GLY A 24 7.13 4.22 19.25
CA GLY A 24 8.40 4.33 18.53
C GLY A 24 8.87 5.79 18.35
N ALA A 25 7.94 6.74 18.26
CA ALA A 25 8.27 8.16 18.15
C ALA A 25 8.95 8.72 19.42
N TYR A 26 8.77 8.10 20.59
CA TYR A 26 9.47 8.52 21.82
C TYR A 26 10.96 8.16 21.82
N ARG A 27 11.46 7.38 20.85
CA ARG A 27 12.90 7.10 20.69
C ARG A 27 13.76 8.35 20.51
N ARG A 28 13.19 9.43 19.97
CA ARG A 28 13.87 10.74 19.90
C ARG A 28 14.24 11.31 21.28
N PHE A 29 13.58 10.86 22.35
CA PHE A 29 13.85 11.26 23.72
C PHE A 29 14.56 10.16 24.52
N ASN A 30 14.33 8.89 24.18
CA ASN A 30 14.95 7.75 24.85
C ASN A 30 15.30 6.65 23.83
N SER A 31 16.56 6.58 23.43
CA SER A 31 17.05 5.62 22.43
C SER A 31 17.00 4.15 22.86
N ALA A 32 16.70 3.86 24.13
CA ALA A 32 16.52 2.50 24.63
C ALA A 32 15.12 1.91 24.35
N ILE A 33 14.13 2.74 23.99
CA ILE A 33 12.80 2.26 23.57
C ILE A 33 12.93 1.50 22.25
N GLU A 34 12.34 0.32 22.06
CA GLU A 34 12.39 -0.41 20.76
C GLU A 34 11.68 0.38 19.63
N PRO A 35 12.15 0.31 18.36
CA PRO A 35 11.41 0.86 17.24
C PRO A 35 9.98 0.32 17.16
N GLY A 36 9.04 1.21 16.92
CA GLY A 36 7.63 0.85 16.73
C GLY A 36 7.44 0.10 15.42
N ARG A 37 6.71 -1.01 15.42
CA ARG A 37 6.41 -1.77 14.20
C ARG A 37 4.92 -2.02 14.08
N VAL A 38 4.35 -1.74 12.91
CA VAL A 38 2.92 -1.98 12.62
C VAL A 38 2.76 -2.65 11.28
N ILE A 39 1.77 -3.52 11.14
CA ILE A 39 1.28 -3.99 9.85
C ILE A 39 -0.11 -3.39 9.64
N ILE A 40 -0.25 -2.58 8.61
CA ILE A 40 -1.54 -2.03 8.19
C ILE A 40 -1.94 -2.57 6.83
N THR A 41 -3.20 -2.45 6.46
CA THR A 41 -3.67 -2.65 5.09
C THR A 41 -4.80 -1.66 4.77
N GLY A 42 -4.99 -1.39 3.49
CA GLY A 42 -6.14 -0.63 3.01
C GLY A 42 -7.43 -1.47 3.02
N THR A 43 -8.56 -0.83 3.33
CA THR A 43 -9.87 -1.47 3.30
C THR A 43 -10.44 -1.62 1.90
N ASN A 44 -11.42 -2.49 1.71
CA ASN A 44 -12.20 -2.57 0.46
C ASN A 44 -13.07 -1.33 0.24
N GLN A 45 -13.43 -0.66 1.32
CA GLN A 45 -14.21 0.56 1.32
C GLN A 45 -13.30 1.78 1.21
N GLY A 46 -13.80 2.87 0.61
CA GLY A 46 -12.99 4.05 0.36
C GLY A 46 -13.74 5.22 -0.27
N LEU A 47 -12.96 6.17 -0.76
CA LEU A 47 -13.39 7.35 -1.48
C LEU A 47 -13.20 7.12 -2.98
N TYR A 48 -14.27 7.25 -3.76
CA TYR A 48 -14.23 7.25 -5.22
C TYR A 48 -14.37 8.69 -5.69
N ALA A 49 -13.42 9.16 -6.50
CA ALA A 49 -13.37 10.55 -6.92
C ALA A 49 -13.04 10.71 -8.40
N ARG A 50 -13.59 11.77 -8.99
CA ARG A 50 -13.20 12.27 -10.30
C ARG A 50 -12.48 13.58 -10.15
N VAL A 51 -11.37 13.73 -10.85
CA VAL A 51 -10.46 14.86 -10.69
C VAL A 51 -10.21 15.51 -12.04
N LYS A 52 -10.28 16.83 -12.08
CA LYS A 52 -9.97 17.64 -13.27
C LYS A 52 -9.29 18.94 -12.87
N ALA A 53 -8.69 19.62 -13.84
CA ALA A 53 -8.13 20.95 -13.64
C ALA A 53 -9.22 21.97 -13.32
N CYS A 54 -8.92 22.91 -12.42
CA CYS A 54 -9.77 24.02 -12.03
C CYS A 54 -8.89 25.24 -11.73
N PRO A 55 -8.56 26.07 -12.74
CA PRO A 55 -7.54 27.11 -12.61
C PRO A 55 -7.71 28.01 -11.39
N GLY A 56 -6.64 28.19 -10.62
CA GLY A 56 -6.56 29.06 -9.44
C GLY A 56 -7.42 28.66 -8.25
N ARG A 57 -8.09 27.49 -8.27
CA ARG A 57 -9.05 27.09 -7.23
C ARG A 57 -8.81 25.67 -6.72
N LEU A 58 -9.05 25.46 -5.44
CA LEU A 58 -9.27 24.14 -4.86
C LEU A 58 -10.77 23.95 -4.64
N ARG A 59 -11.43 23.24 -5.55
CA ARG A 59 -12.85 22.91 -5.42
C ARG A 59 -13.02 21.46 -5.03
N ILE A 60 -13.79 21.21 -3.98
CA ILE A 60 -13.97 19.86 -3.44
C ILE A 60 -15.44 19.60 -3.22
N HIS A 61 -15.92 18.51 -3.79
CA HIS A 61 -17.24 17.96 -3.52
C HIS A 61 -17.08 16.59 -2.88
N THR A 62 -17.80 16.35 -1.79
CA THR A 62 -17.77 15.08 -1.07
C THR A 62 -19.19 14.55 -0.91
N THR A 63 -19.36 13.26 -1.14
CA THR A 63 -20.61 12.54 -0.84
C THR A 63 -20.35 11.67 0.38
N LEU A 64 -21.07 11.95 1.47
CA LEU A 64 -20.99 11.18 2.71
C LEU A 64 -21.73 9.83 2.58
N PRO A 65 -21.47 8.85 3.47
CA PRO A 65 -22.16 7.54 3.41
C PRO A 65 -23.68 7.60 3.51
N ASP A 66 -24.23 8.64 4.16
CA ASP A 66 -25.67 8.90 4.26
C ASP A 66 -26.28 9.56 3.00
N GLY A 67 -25.45 9.78 1.97
CA GLY A 67 -25.83 10.44 0.72
C GLY A 67 -25.78 11.96 0.78
N LYS A 68 -25.52 12.58 1.94
CA LYS A 68 -25.38 14.03 2.04
C LYS A 68 -24.15 14.51 1.28
N ARG A 69 -24.33 15.55 0.46
CA ARG A 69 -23.25 16.18 -0.30
C ARG A 69 -22.75 17.44 0.39
N LEU A 70 -21.44 17.53 0.60
CA LEU A 70 -20.75 18.71 1.10
C LEU A 70 -19.89 19.29 -0.03
N SER A 71 -19.65 20.60 -0.04
CA SER A 71 -18.80 21.23 -1.05
C SER A 71 -18.10 22.46 -0.50
N GLU A 72 -16.90 22.71 -1.01
CA GLU A 72 -16.07 23.88 -0.68
C GLU A 72 -15.36 24.37 -1.94
N ASP A 73 -15.17 25.68 -2.06
CA ASP A 73 -14.42 26.33 -3.15
C ASP A 73 -13.47 27.36 -2.54
N LEU A 74 -12.18 27.04 -2.54
CA LEU A 74 -11.13 27.86 -1.96
C LEU A 74 -10.23 28.44 -3.06
N PRO A 75 -9.76 29.69 -2.92
CA PRO A 75 -8.66 30.18 -3.75
C PRO A 75 -7.41 29.32 -3.49
N LEU A 76 -6.66 28.98 -4.54
CA LEU A 76 -5.41 28.23 -4.44
C LEU A 76 -4.25 29.17 -4.04
N GLU A 77 -4.39 29.83 -2.90
CA GLU A 77 -3.43 30.78 -2.34
C GLU A 77 -2.88 30.23 -1.02
N ARG A 78 -1.55 30.24 -0.83
CA ARG A 78 -0.91 29.58 0.30
C ARG A 78 -1.37 30.12 1.64
N GLU A 79 -1.51 31.44 1.79
CA GLU A 79 -2.00 32.04 3.05
C GLU A 79 -3.43 31.57 3.36
N ARG A 80 -4.32 31.57 2.37
CA ARG A 80 -5.74 31.18 2.54
C ARG A 80 -5.93 29.71 2.86
N LEU A 81 -5.16 28.85 2.21
CA LEU A 81 -5.17 27.41 2.48
C LEU A 81 -4.67 27.12 3.90
N LEU A 82 -3.62 27.82 4.36
CA LEU A 82 -3.09 27.67 5.71
C LEU A 82 -4.08 28.17 6.78
N GLU A 83 -4.72 29.33 6.55
CA GLU A 83 -5.79 29.84 7.40
C GLU A 83 -6.92 28.82 7.55
N THR A 84 -7.40 28.27 6.43
CA THR A 84 -8.47 27.27 6.40
C THR A 84 -8.07 25.97 7.09
N ALA A 85 -6.83 25.49 6.86
CA ALA A 85 -6.31 24.31 7.51
C ALA A 85 -6.31 24.45 9.05
N ARG A 86 -5.85 25.61 9.55
CA ARG A 86 -5.77 25.90 11.00
C ARG A 86 -7.13 26.13 11.65
N ALA A 87 -8.11 26.67 10.92
CA ALA A 87 -9.46 26.87 11.42
C ALA A 87 -10.18 25.55 11.76
N GLY A 88 -9.77 24.43 11.13
CA GLY A 88 -10.39 23.14 11.31
C GLY A 88 -11.71 22.98 10.53
N GLY A 89 -12.40 21.86 10.76
CA GLY A 89 -13.61 21.50 10.02
C GLY A 89 -13.38 20.39 8.99
N PHE A 90 -14.39 20.08 8.18
CA PHE A 90 -14.31 18.94 7.26
C PHE A 90 -13.30 19.15 6.13
N PHE A 91 -13.23 20.36 5.56
CA PHE A 91 -12.36 20.67 4.42
C PHE A 91 -10.98 21.19 4.81
N SER A 92 -10.69 21.36 6.10
CA SER A 92 -9.37 21.80 6.58
C SER A 92 -8.26 20.81 6.20
N TYR A 93 -8.57 19.51 6.19
CA TYR A 93 -7.66 18.46 5.73
C TYR A 93 -7.19 18.70 4.30
N ALA A 94 -8.13 19.00 3.41
CA ALA A 94 -7.81 19.21 2.01
C ALA A 94 -7.04 20.51 1.79
N ALA A 95 -7.41 21.58 2.49
CA ALA A 95 -6.67 22.83 2.46
C ALA A 95 -5.22 22.64 2.94
N GLY A 96 -5.03 21.89 4.03
CA GLY A 96 -3.70 21.56 4.57
C GLY A 96 -2.84 20.78 3.58
N VAL A 97 -3.40 19.77 2.92
CA VAL A 97 -2.65 18.99 1.92
C VAL A 97 -2.35 19.82 0.67
N ALA A 98 -3.30 20.62 0.18
CA ALA A 98 -3.05 21.52 -0.94
C ALA A 98 -1.93 22.52 -0.61
N TYR A 99 -1.93 23.10 0.60
CA TYR A 99 -0.84 23.94 1.08
C TYR A 99 0.50 23.20 1.10
N ALA A 100 0.52 21.94 1.58
CA ALA A 100 1.73 21.11 1.59
C ALA A 100 2.26 20.86 0.17
N ILE A 101 1.40 20.56 -0.80
CA ILE A 101 1.79 20.38 -2.20
C ILE A 101 2.36 21.68 -2.79
N LEU A 102 1.68 22.81 -2.62
CA LEU A 102 2.14 24.13 -3.11
C LEU A 102 3.44 24.60 -2.45
N THR A 103 3.84 23.96 -1.35
CA THR A 103 5.12 24.26 -0.70
C THR A 103 6.31 23.69 -1.48
N TYR A 104 6.12 22.60 -2.21
CA TYR A 104 7.19 21.89 -2.91
C TYR A 104 7.02 21.88 -4.44
N TYR A 105 5.81 22.14 -4.94
CA TYR A 105 5.47 22.02 -6.35
C TYR A 105 4.76 23.28 -6.86
N ASP A 106 5.12 23.67 -8.08
CA ASP A 106 4.42 24.70 -8.83
C ASP A 106 3.30 24.04 -9.65
N VAL A 107 2.08 24.09 -9.12
CA VAL A 107 0.88 23.46 -9.71
C VAL A 107 -0.28 24.44 -9.68
N ASP A 108 -1.23 24.24 -10.59
CA ASP A 108 -2.46 25.01 -10.66
C ASP A 108 -3.61 24.31 -9.90
N GLY A 109 -4.80 24.90 -9.93
CA GLY A 109 -5.96 24.47 -9.17
C GLY A 109 -6.66 23.22 -9.72
N ILE A 110 -7.40 22.57 -8.84
CA ILE A 110 -7.98 21.25 -9.03
C ILE A 110 -9.42 21.20 -8.52
N GLU A 111 -10.28 20.49 -9.26
CA GLU A 111 -11.60 20.10 -8.78
C GLU A 111 -11.60 18.61 -8.47
N ILE A 112 -11.97 18.27 -7.24
CA ILE A 112 -12.06 16.89 -6.74
C ILE A 112 -13.54 16.61 -6.44
N ASP A 113 -14.16 15.75 -7.23
CA ASP A 113 -15.52 15.26 -7.00
C ASP A 113 -15.51 13.85 -6.42
N ASN A 114 -15.45 13.74 -5.10
CA ASN A 114 -15.73 12.51 -4.38
C ASN A 114 -17.23 12.18 -4.45
N HIS A 115 -17.60 11.50 -5.53
CA HIS A 115 -18.98 11.21 -5.90
C HIS A 115 -19.56 9.98 -5.17
N ARG A 116 -18.72 9.16 -4.52
CA ARG A 116 -19.17 8.01 -3.72
C ARG A 116 -18.19 7.74 -2.59
N THR A 117 -18.73 7.53 -1.38
CA THR A 117 -17.97 7.07 -0.22
C THR A 117 -18.60 5.80 0.32
N THR A 118 -17.82 4.72 0.36
CA THR A 118 -18.23 3.47 1.01
C THR A 118 -17.59 3.32 2.40
N LEU A 119 -16.64 4.20 2.73
CA LEU A 119 -15.88 4.15 3.99
C LEU A 119 -16.75 4.58 5.19
N PRO A 120 -16.82 3.79 6.28
CA PRO A 120 -17.53 4.16 7.49
C PRO A 120 -16.88 5.33 8.22
N VAL A 121 -17.68 6.31 8.63
CA VAL A 121 -17.19 7.52 9.31
C VAL A 121 -17.01 7.28 10.80
N LYS A 122 -15.88 7.72 11.38
CA LYS A 122 -15.55 7.66 12.83
C LYS A 122 -15.48 6.24 13.44
N LYS A 123 -15.17 5.21 12.64
CA LYS A 123 -15.08 3.81 13.10
C LYS A 123 -13.67 3.25 13.16
N GLY A 124 -12.66 4.11 13.35
CA GLY A 124 -11.27 3.67 13.41
C GLY A 124 -10.67 3.22 12.08
N LEU A 125 -11.33 3.54 10.95
CA LEU A 125 -10.89 3.21 9.57
C LEU A 125 -10.22 4.39 8.83
N SER A 126 -9.83 5.45 9.56
CA SER A 126 -9.10 6.65 9.09
C SER A 126 -9.70 7.41 7.91
N SER A 127 -10.95 7.83 8.05
CA SER A 127 -11.62 8.64 7.04
C SER A 127 -10.95 10.00 6.75
N SER A 128 -10.34 10.65 7.74
CA SER A 128 -9.59 11.92 7.52
C SER A 128 -8.33 11.68 6.68
N ALA A 129 -7.55 10.65 7.02
CA ALA A 129 -6.34 10.32 6.30
C ALA A 129 -6.62 9.89 4.85
N ALA A 130 -7.72 9.17 4.60
CA ALA A 130 -8.16 8.83 3.25
C ALA A 130 -8.47 10.09 2.41
N LEU A 131 -9.09 11.11 3.01
CA LEU A 131 -9.31 12.40 2.34
C LEU A 131 -7.99 13.15 2.08
N CYS A 132 -7.07 13.18 3.05
CA CYS A 132 -5.74 13.77 2.87
C CYS A 132 -4.98 13.11 1.70
N VAL A 133 -4.95 11.77 1.68
CA VAL A 133 -4.31 10.99 0.62
C VAL A 133 -5.01 11.19 -0.72
N LEU A 134 -6.35 11.30 -0.75
CA LEU A 134 -7.09 11.61 -1.97
C LEU A 134 -6.64 12.93 -2.58
N VAL A 135 -6.48 13.99 -1.79
CA VAL A 135 -6.03 15.30 -2.27
C VAL A 135 -4.58 15.22 -2.79
N ALA A 136 -3.67 14.61 -2.03
CA ALA A 136 -2.28 14.43 -2.47
C ALA A 136 -2.19 13.63 -3.79
N ARG A 137 -2.95 12.54 -3.89
CA ARG A 137 -3.04 11.70 -5.09
C ARG A 137 -3.68 12.44 -6.27
N ALA A 138 -4.68 13.28 -6.02
CA ALA A 138 -5.32 14.10 -7.05
C ALA A 138 -4.31 15.03 -7.72
N PHE A 139 -3.53 15.79 -6.95
CA PHE A 139 -2.45 16.61 -7.47
C PHE A 139 -1.39 15.76 -8.19
N ASN A 140 -0.94 14.67 -7.56
CA ASN A 140 0.08 13.80 -8.15
C ASN A 140 -0.32 13.28 -9.53
N ARG A 141 -1.57 12.81 -9.67
CA ARG A 141 -2.04 12.20 -10.92
C ARG A 141 -2.40 13.23 -11.98
N LEU A 142 -3.01 14.36 -11.60
CA LEU A 142 -3.40 15.38 -12.55
C LEU A 142 -2.19 16.12 -13.14
N TYR A 143 -1.21 16.46 -12.31
CA TYR A 143 -0.01 17.21 -12.69
C TYR A 143 1.23 16.34 -12.92
N ASP A 144 1.10 15.02 -12.79
CA ASP A 144 2.19 14.06 -13.05
C ASP A 144 3.46 14.32 -12.22
N LEU A 145 3.28 14.61 -10.93
CA LEU A 145 4.34 15.01 -9.99
C LEU A 145 5.37 13.91 -9.69
N LYS A 146 5.18 12.70 -10.21
CA LYS A 146 6.02 11.51 -9.98
C LYS A 146 6.18 11.14 -8.50
N LEU A 147 5.20 11.50 -7.65
CA LEU A 147 5.21 11.09 -6.24
C LEU A 147 4.99 9.58 -6.15
N THR A 148 5.85 8.91 -5.37
CA THR A 148 5.62 7.54 -4.93
C THR A 148 4.48 7.51 -3.89
N PRO A 149 3.86 6.35 -3.62
CA PRO A 149 2.87 6.22 -2.54
C PRO A 149 3.40 6.67 -1.18
N ARG A 150 4.71 6.47 -0.89
CA ARG A 150 5.35 7.00 0.32
C ARG A 150 5.35 8.53 0.35
N ALA A 151 5.56 9.18 -0.79
CA ALA A 151 5.56 10.63 -0.90
C ALA A 151 4.13 11.21 -0.88
N GLU A 152 3.14 10.52 -1.47
CA GLU A 152 1.71 10.86 -1.29
C GLU A 152 1.31 10.80 0.19
N MET A 153 1.73 9.73 0.88
CA MET A 153 1.54 9.58 2.33
C MET A 153 2.19 10.73 3.11
N GLU A 154 3.41 11.14 2.76
CA GLU A 154 4.10 12.23 3.44
C GLU A 154 3.38 13.56 3.22
N ALA A 155 2.99 13.89 1.99
CA ALA A 155 2.23 15.10 1.70
C ALA A 155 0.88 15.14 2.45
N ALA A 156 0.19 13.99 2.52
CA ALA A 156 -1.03 13.83 3.30
C ALA A 156 -0.79 14.10 4.80
N TYR A 157 0.27 13.53 5.38
CA TYR A 157 0.61 13.72 6.79
C TYR A 157 1.00 15.18 7.09
N GLN A 158 1.86 15.78 6.26
CA GLN A 158 2.28 17.18 6.41
C GLN A 158 1.08 18.14 6.32
N GLY A 159 0.10 17.84 5.47
CA GLY A 159 -1.14 18.60 5.41
C GLY A 159 -2.03 18.40 6.64
N GLU A 160 -2.15 17.17 7.14
CA GLU A 160 -3.01 16.85 8.27
C GLU A 160 -2.52 17.49 9.58
N ILE A 161 -1.20 17.55 9.82
CA ILE A 161 -0.63 18.17 11.03
C ILE A 161 -0.76 19.70 11.08
N LEU A 162 -1.16 20.35 9.98
CA LEU A 162 -1.51 21.77 9.96
C LEU A 162 -2.93 22.03 10.49
N THR A 163 -3.74 20.98 10.61
CA THR A 163 -5.09 21.04 11.16
C THR A 163 -5.10 20.80 12.67
N PRO A 164 -6.20 21.11 13.38
CA PRO A 164 -6.34 20.73 14.80
C PRO A 164 -6.34 19.21 15.06
N SER A 165 -6.35 18.36 14.02
CA SER A 165 -6.31 16.91 14.15
C SER A 165 -4.97 16.43 14.70
N ARG A 166 -5.00 15.49 15.65
CA ARG A 166 -3.80 14.85 16.23
C ARG A 166 -3.58 13.43 15.69
N CYS A 167 -3.86 13.24 14.41
CA CYS A 167 -3.75 11.93 13.76
C CYS A 167 -2.28 11.50 13.64
N GLY A 168 -2.00 10.22 13.90
CA GLY A 168 -0.66 9.64 13.77
C GLY A 168 -0.27 9.42 12.30
N ARG A 169 1.03 9.27 12.04
CA ARG A 169 1.60 8.98 10.71
C ARG A 169 1.16 7.62 10.15
N MET A 170 0.71 6.69 10.99
CA MET A 170 0.25 5.37 10.55
C MET A 170 -0.96 5.45 9.61
N ASP A 171 -1.85 6.44 9.82
CA ASP A 171 -3.15 6.50 9.18
C ASP A 171 -3.08 6.84 7.69
N GLN A 172 -2.07 7.60 7.29
CA GLN A 172 -1.84 7.98 5.90
C GLN A 172 -1.30 6.80 5.09
N GLY A 173 -1.02 5.66 5.73
CA GLY A 173 -0.64 4.43 5.05
C GLY A 173 -1.71 3.86 4.11
N CYS A 174 -2.96 4.35 4.15
CA CYS A 174 -3.95 4.12 3.08
C CYS A 174 -3.47 4.56 1.68
N ALA A 175 -2.43 5.40 1.59
CA ALA A 175 -1.74 5.71 0.34
C ALA A 175 -1.18 4.46 -0.38
N TYR A 176 -0.91 3.37 0.33
CA TYR A 176 -0.43 2.14 -0.30
C TYR A 176 -1.53 1.31 -0.97
N GLY A 177 -2.80 1.72 -0.87
CA GLY A 177 -3.92 0.95 -1.38
C GLY A 177 -4.23 -0.25 -0.49
N GLN A 178 -4.84 -1.29 -1.06
CA GLN A 178 -5.26 -2.50 -0.34
C GLN A 178 -4.13 -3.53 -0.16
N VAL A 179 -2.87 -3.08 -0.19
CA VAL A 179 -1.71 -3.94 0.00
C VAL A 179 -1.26 -3.83 1.45
N PRO A 180 -0.98 -4.95 2.15
CA PRO A 180 -0.43 -4.86 3.49
C PRO A 180 0.96 -4.22 3.50
N VAL A 181 1.23 -3.38 4.50
CA VAL A 181 2.48 -2.64 4.63
C VAL A 181 2.99 -2.77 6.05
N LEU A 182 4.24 -3.21 6.17
CA LEU A 182 5.03 -3.08 7.40
C LEU A 182 5.56 -1.67 7.49
N MET A 183 5.28 -0.97 8.58
CA MET A 183 5.84 0.35 8.88
C MET A 183 6.65 0.29 10.17
N THR A 184 7.86 0.81 10.12
CA THR A 184 8.78 0.88 11.27
C THR A 184 9.05 2.34 11.63
N PHE A 185 8.74 2.70 12.87
CA PHE A 185 8.86 4.03 13.46
C PHE A 185 10.06 4.05 14.41
N ASP A 186 11.15 4.68 13.97
CA ASP A 186 12.38 4.86 14.75
C ASP A 186 12.58 6.37 15.01
N GLY A 187 11.92 6.87 16.07
CA GLY A 187 11.87 8.30 16.35
C GLY A 187 11.15 9.05 15.23
N ASP A 188 11.86 9.95 14.55
CA ASP A 188 11.31 10.69 13.40
C ASP A 188 11.44 9.93 12.07
N LEU A 189 12.25 8.87 12.03
CA LEU A 189 12.43 8.05 10.84
C LEU A 189 11.27 7.07 10.69
N LEU A 190 10.70 7.05 9.49
CA LEU A 190 9.66 6.10 9.09
C LEU A 190 10.15 5.30 7.89
N GLN A 191 10.25 3.99 8.09
CA GLN A 191 10.50 3.02 7.03
C GLN A 191 9.20 2.28 6.70
N THR A 192 9.01 1.95 5.43
CA THR A 192 7.81 1.26 4.94
C THR A 192 8.22 0.18 3.95
N SER A 193 7.68 -1.03 4.12
CA SER A 193 7.87 -2.16 3.21
C SER A 193 6.53 -2.78 2.87
N ARG A 194 6.24 -2.96 1.58
CA ARG A 194 5.04 -3.68 1.13
C ARG A 194 5.22 -5.15 1.42
N LEU A 195 4.19 -5.78 1.95
CA LEU A 195 4.14 -7.21 2.18
C LEU A 195 3.35 -7.88 1.06
N SER A 196 3.80 -9.06 0.66
CA SER A 196 3.04 -9.92 -0.24
C SER A 196 2.13 -10.83 0.56
N VAL A 197 0.95 -11.10 0.03
CA VAL A 197 0.02 -12.09 0.57
C VAL A 197 0.06 -13.30 -0.34
N GLY A 198 0.27 -14.50 0.20
CA GLY A 198 0.44 -15.71 -0.60
C GLY A 198 -0.86 -16.21 -1.26
N ARG A 199 -1.99 -16.03 -0.56
CA ARG A 199 -3.33 -16.51 -0.95
C ARG A 199 -4.38 -15.55 -0.40
N HIS A 200 -5.56 -15.58 -0.99
CA HIS A 200 -6.71 -14.83 -0.48
C HIS A 200 -6.98 -15.16 1.00
N ILE A 201 -7.08 -14.13 1.84
CA ILE A 201 -7.50 -14.25 3.24
C ILE A 201 -8.74 -13.36 3.44
N PRO A 202 -9.92 -13.96 3.68
CA PRO A 202 -11.15 -13.21 3.92
C PRO A 202 -11.22 -12.76 5.38
N LEU A 203 -11.11 -11.45 5.62
CA LEU A 203 -11.41 -10.85 6.91
C LEU A 203 -12.77 -10.16 6.88
N LEU A 204 -13.33 -10.02 8.08
CA LEU A 204 -14.52 -9.25 8.36
C LEU A 204 -14.20 -8.22 9.44
N VAL A 205 -14.55 -6.96 9.20
CA VAL A 205 -14.55 -5.92 10.23
C VAL A 205 -15.99 -5.65 10.64
N ALA A 206 -16.28 -5.59 11.94
CA ALA A 206 -17.61 -5.28 12.45
C ALA A 206 -17.58 -4.14 13.46
N ASP A 207 -18.50 -3.18 13.30
CA ASP A 207 -18.75 -2.10 14.26
C ASP A 207 -19.47 -2.69 15.49
N LEU A 208 -18.78 -2.70 16.64
CA LEU A 208 -19.31 -3.29 17.87
C LEU A 208 -20.51 -2.52 18.44
N LYS A 209 -20.81 -1.32 17.90
CA LYS A 209 -21.85 -0.40 18.42
C LYS A 209 -21.66 -0.06 19.89
N GLY A 210 -20.42 -0.13 20.38
CA GLY A 210 -20.05 0.31 21.72
C GLY A 210 -19.52 1.73 21.75
N HIS A 211 -19.17 2.18 22.94
CA HIS A 211 -18.56 3.47 23.19
C HIS A 211 -17.09 3.27 23.57
N LYS A 212 -16.23 4.19 23.12
CA LYS A 212 -14.87 4.34 23.62
C LYS A 212 -14.40 5.79 23.50
N ASP A 213 -13.57 6.22 24.44
CA ASP A 213 -12.84 7.47 24.37
C ASP A 213 -11.39 7.23 23.95
N THR A 214 -11.13 7.36 22.64
CA THR A 214 -9.78 7.25 22.08
C THR A 214 -8.79 8.26 22.66
N ILE A 215 -9.25 9.48 22.99
CA ILE A 215 -8.38 10.54 23.53
C ILE A 215 -7.89 10.12 24.92
N ARG A 216 -8.81 9.62 25.75
CA ARG A 216 -8.47 9.09 27.08
C ARG A 216 -7.53 7.89 27.01
N ILE A 217 -7.81 6.91 26.15
CA ILE A 217 -6.95 5.72 25.95
C ILE A 217 -5.52 6.16 25.64
N LEU A 218 -5.35 7.08 24.67
CA LEU A 218 -4.03 7.57 24.28
C LEU A 218 -3.37 8.37 25.42
N ALA A 219 -4.12 9.22 26.12
CA ALA A 219 -3.59 9.97 27.26
C ALA A 219 -3.11 9.04 28.38
N ASP A 220 -3.84 7.96 28.68
CA ASP A 220 -3.49 7.02 29.73
C ASP A 220 -2.27 6.17 29.36
N LEU A 221 -2.23 5.61 28.14
CA LEU A 221 -1.12 4.77 27.65
C LEU A 221 0.18 5.55 27.47
N THR A 222 0.13 6.78 26.95
CA THR A 222 1.32 7.59 26.68
C THR A 222 2.07 8.02 27.95
N ARG A 223 1.41 8.03 29.12
CA ARG A 223 2.08 8.28 30.42
C ARG A 223 3.17 7.26 30.76
N ALA A 224 3.14 6.07 30.15
CA ALA A 224 4.21 5.10 30.33
C ALA A 224 5.53 5.53 29.66
N TYR A 225 5.51 6.53 28.77
CA TYR A 225 6.64 6.98 27.96
C TYR A 225 7.08 8.41 28.32
N PRO A 226 8.33 8.82 28.02
CA PRO A 226 9.41 8.02 27.42
C PRO A 226 10.21 7.16 28.40
N PHE A 227 10.09 7.40 29.71
CA PHE A 227 10.83 6.67 30.73
C PHE A 227 9.85 5.93 31.64
N PRO A 228 9.92 4.60 31.75
CA PRO A 228 9.00 3.85 32.58
C PRO A 228 9.29 4.11 34.06
N VAL A 229 8.26 4.53 34.81
CA VAL A 229 8.37 4.92 36.23
C VAL A 229 8.02 3.80 37.20
N ASP A 230 7.37 2.75 36.72
CA ASP A 230 6.85 1.63 37.52
C ASP A 230 6.86 0.31 36.72
N GLU A 231 6.39 -0.78 37.33
CA GLU A 231 6.31 -2.07 36.65
C GLU A 231 5.28 -2.10 35.53
N ALA A 232 4.14 -1.42 35.70
CA ALA A 232 3.10 -1.34 34.68
C ALA A 232 3.62 -0.69 33.40
N SER A 233 4.28 0.47 33.50
CA SER A 233 4.92 1.17 32.38
C SER A 233 6.05 0.35 31.74
N ARG A 234 6.86 -0.38 32.52
CA ARG A 234 7.84 -1.33 31.96
C ARG A 234 7.17 -2.43 31.13
N ARG A 235 6.05 -2.99 31.60
CA ARG A 235 5.28 -3.98 30.83
C ARG A 235 4.70 -3.39 29.56
N VAL A 236 4.19 -2.15 29.60
CA VAL A 236 3.72 -1.43 28.39
C VAL A 236 4.85 -1.28 27.37
N HIS A 237 6.05 -0.88 27.80
CA HIS A 237 7.23 -0.80 26.91
C HIS A 237 7.56 -2.14 26.26
N ALA A 238 7.56 -3.21 27.05
CA ALA A 238 7.81 -4.56 26.55
C ALA A 238 6.74 -5.00 25.53
N ALA A 239 5.46 -4.74 25.82
CA ALA A 239 4.34 -5.10 24.97
C ALA A 239 4.34 -4.35 23.63
N LEU A 240 4.54 -3.03 23.63
CA LEU A 240 4.53 -2.20 22.41
C LEU A 240 5.86 -2.21 21.65
N GLY A 241 6.93 -2.70 22.27
CA GLY A 241 8.27 -2.83 21.70
C GLY A 241 8.60 -4.29 21.32
N PRO A 242 9.47 -4.97 22.08
CA PRO A 242 10.03 -6.26 21.69
C PRO A 242 9.00 -7.38 21.51
N LEU A 243 7.95 -7.45 22.32
CA LEU A 243 6.91 -8.48 22.16
C LEU A 243 6.09 -8.26 20.89
N ASN A 244 5.74 -7.01 20.60
CA ASN A 244 5.09 -6.66 19.34
C ASN A 244 6.03 -6.91 18.14
N ALA A 245 7.31 -6.59 18.24
CA ALA A 245 8.27 -6.85 17.16
C ALA A 245 8.33 -8.34 16.79
N ALA A 246 8.37 -9.24 17.79
CA ALA A 246 8.34 -10.68 17.57
C ALA A 246 7.00 -11.17 16.96
N LEU A 247 5.87 -10.59 17.38
CA LEU A 247 4.57 -10.87 16.80
C LEU A 247 4.49 -10.45 15.32
N ILE A 248 5.00 -9.26 15.00
CA ILE A 248 5.05 -8.72 13.63
C ILE A 248 5.88 -9.61 12.71
N GLU A 249 7.04 -10.09 13.17
CA GLU A 249 7.90 -11.00 12.38
C GLU A 249 7.16 -12.29 11.99
N ARG A 250 6.42 -12.88 12.94
CA ARG A 250 5.55 -14.04 12.67
C ARG A 250 4.38 -13.68 11.75
N ALA A 251 3.78 -12.51 11.94
CA ALA A 251 2.67 -12.02 11.11
C ALA A 251 3.10 -11.83 9.64
N VAL A 252 4.32 -11.34 9.39
CA VAL A 252 4.87 -11.24 8.03
C VAL A 252 4.99 -12.61 7.37
N ALA A 253 5.45 -13.62 8.10
CA ALA A 253 5.58 -14.98 7.58
C ALA A 253 4.22 -15.58 7.20
N VAL A 254 3.22 -15.52 8.08
CA VAL A 254 1.89 -16.08 7.80
C VAL A 254 1.18 -15.35 6.65
N LEU A 255 1.36 -14.02 6.52
CA LEU A 255 0.82 -13.25 5.39
C LEU A 255 1.44 -13.72 4.07
N ARG A 256 2.77 -13.83 4.03
CA ARG A 256 3.50 -14.29 2.85
C ARG A 256 3.05 -15.69 2.41
N ASP A 257 2.79 -16.57 3.36
CA ASP A 257 2.39 -17.95 3.08
C ASP A 257 0.89 -18.06 2.74
N GLY A 258 0.10 -17.00 3.01
CA GLY A 258 -1.35 -17.00 2.82
C GLY A 258 -2.08 -17.84 3.87
N ASP A 259 -1.51 -17.99 5.07
CA ASP A 259 -2.06 -18.83 6.14
C ASP A 259 -3.10 -18.05 6.96
N ALA A 260 -4.37 -18.16 6.54
CA ALA A 260 -5.50 -17.57 7.24
C ALA A 260 -5.65 -18.09 8.69
N ALA A 261 -5.36 -19.37 8.93
CA ALA A 261 -5.47 -19.96 10.25
C ALA A 261 -4.40 -19.42 11.20
N GLY A 262 -3.15 -19.39 10.73
CA GLY A 262 -2.03 -18.76 11.43
C GLY A 262 -2.27 -17.29 11.71
N LEU A 263 -2.80 -16.53 10.74
CA LEU A 263 -3.15 -15.11 10.94
C LEU A 263 -4.19 -14.91 12.05
N GLY A 264 -5.28 -15.70 12.04
CA GLY A 264 -6.32 -15.65 13.07
C GLY A 264 -5.80 -16.03 14.47
N ALA A 265 -4.94 -17.04 14.55
CA ALA A 265 -4.29 -17.43 15.80
C ALA A 265 -3.39 -16.31 16.35
N LEU A 266 -2.60 -15.66 15.49
CA LEU A 266 -1.77 -14.52 15.87
C LEU A 266 -2.61 -13.32 16.32
N MET A 267 -3.74 -13.04 15.67
CA MET A 267 -4.67 -11.98 16.12
C MET A 267 -5.22 -12.26 17.52
N THR A 268 -5.57 -13.52 17.80
CA THR A 268 -6.05 -13.94 19.13
C THR A 268 -4.96 -13.80 20.19
N GLU A 269 -3.71 -14.17 19.85
CA GLU A 269 -2.55 -13.95 20.71
C GLU A 269 -2.30 -12.45 20.97
N ALA A 270 -2.38 -11.63 19.92
CA ALA A 270 -2.23 -10.18 20.02
C ALA A 270 -3.27 -9.56 20.96
N GLN A 271 -4.54 -9.99 20.84
CA GLN A 271 -5.62 -9.52 21.70
C GLN A 271 -5.35 -9.91 23.15
N ARG A 272 -4.98 -11.17 23.42
CA ARG A 272 -4.66 -11.62 24.79
C ARG A 272 -3.52 -10.81 25.41
N HIS A 273 -2.42 -10.59 24.68
CA HIS A 273 -1.32 -9.77 25.19
C HIS A 273 -1.74 -8.31 25.44
N PHE A 274 -2.61 -7.76 24.59
CA PHE A 274 -3.18 -6.43 24.79
C PHE A 274 -4.01 -6.39 26.09
N ASP A 275 -4.87 -7.38 26.32
CA ASP A 275 -5.73 -7.45 27.49
C ASP A 275 -4.91 -7.65 28.78
N GLU A 276 -3.86 -8.46 28.75
CA GLU A 276 -3.01 -8.73 29.91
C GLU A 276 -2.17 -7.52 30.35
N VAL A 277 -1.80 -6.65 29.41
CA VAL A 277 -0.81 -5.59 29.64
C VAL A 277 -1.39 -4.19 29.51
N LEU A 278 -2.14 -3.91 28.45
CA LEU A 278 -2.62 -2.56 28.13
C LEU A 278 -3.98 -2.25 28.74
N MET A 279 -4.90 -3.23 28.81
CA MET A 279 -6.21 -3.02 29.43
C MET A 279 -6.13 -2.46 30.87
N PRO A 280 -5.26 -2.96 31.77
CA PRO A 280 -5.15 -2.44 33.14
C PRO A 280 -4.69 -0.96 33.22
N VAL A 281 -4.09 -0.42 32.16
CA VAL A 281 -3.61 0.98 32.12
C VAL A 281 -4.76 1.97 31.90
N CYS A 282 -5.81 1.55 31.19
CA CYS A 282 -7.00 2.36 30.94
C CYS A 282 -8.28 1.50 31.08
N PRO A 283 -8.59 1.00 32.29
CA PRO A 283 -9.66 0.02 32.49
C PRO A 283 -11.05 0.59 32.16
N SER A 284 -11.25 1.90 32.26
CA SER A 284 -12.51 2.56 31.93
C SER A 284 -12.90 2.43 30.45
N GLU A 285 -11.93 2.25 29.56
CA GLU A 285 -12.17 2.22 28.11
C GLU A 285 -11.77 0.89 27.46
N LEU A 286 -10.76 0.20 28.02
CA LEU A 286 -10.15 -0.99 27.41
C LEU A 286 -10.73 -2.32 27.91
N THR A 287 -11.60 -2.33 28.93
CA THR A 287 -12.27 -3.56 29.39
C THR A 287 -13.15 -4.18 28.31
N ALA A 288 -13.63 -3.39 27.35
CA ALA A 288 -14.24 -3.83 26.09
C ALA A 288 -15.20 -5.04 26.18
N PRO A 289 -16.24 -5.00 27.04
CA PRO A 289 -17.10 -6.16 27.27
C PRO A 289 -17.79 -6.68 26.00
N ARG A 290 -18.14 -5.80 25.04
CA ARG A 290 -18.77 -6.26 23.79
C ARG A 290 -17.75 -6.96 22.89
N LEU A 291 -16.52 -6.44 22.80
CA LEU A 291 -15.44 -7.08 22.06
C LEU A 291 -15.21 -8.50 22.58
N HIS A 292 -15.06 -8.68 23.89
CA HIS A 292 -14.79 -10.00 24.46
C HIS A 292 -16.00 -10.94 24.34
N ALA A 293 -17.22 -10.44 24.48
CA ALA A 293 -18.42 -11.25 24.28
C ALA A 293 -18.50 -11.81 22.85
N VAL A 294 -18.12 -11.01 21.85
CA VAL A 294 -18.09 -11.43 20.44
C VAL A 294 -16.96 -12.41 20.16
N LEU A 295 -15.76 -12.18 20.70
CA LEU A 295 -14.62 -13.10 20.53
C LEU A 295 -14.84 -14.43 21.25
N ALA A 296 -15.63 -14.44 22.32
CA ALA A 296 -15.97 -15.65 23.08
C ALA A 296 -17.16 -16.43 22.49
N ASP A 297 -17.99 -15.80 21.65
CA ASP A 297 -19.19 -16.40 21.05
C ASP A 297 -18.85 -17.67 20.25
N GLU A 298 -19.55 -18.78 20.54
CA GLU A 298 -19.27 -20.08 19.95
C GLU A 298 -19.45 -20.11 18.43
N ARG A 299 -20.45 -19.39 17.91
CA ARG A 299 -20.71 -19.32 16.48
C ARG A 299 -19.68 -18.46 15.76
N VAL A 300 -19.24 -17.37 16.38
CA VAL A 300 -18.11 -16.58 15.86
C VAL A 300 -16.84 -17.43 15.78
N ARG A 301 -16.52 -18.21 16.83
CA ARG A 301 -15.36 -19.11 16.86
C ARG A 301 -15.47 -20.28 15.89
N ALA A 302 -16.68 -20.74 15.60
CA ALA A 302 -16.93 -21.76 14.58
C ALA A 302 -16.66 -21.23 13.16
N LEU A 303 -16.99 -19.96 12.88
CA LEU A 303 -16.88 -19.36 11.54
C LEU A 303 -15.56 -18.62 11.28
N SER A 304 -14.75 -18.39 12.31
CA SER A 304 -13.47 -17.67 12.21
C SER A 304 -12.30 -18.49 12.76
N TYR A 305 -11.08 -18.15 12.33
CA TYR A 305 -9.84 -18.65 12.90
C TYR A 305 -9.37 -17.85 14.13
N GLY A 306 -9.89 -16.63 14.29
CA GLY A 306 -9.58 -15.75 15.40
C GLY A 306 -9.78 -14.27 15.03
N GLY A 307 -9.48 -13.38 15.97
CA GLY A 307 -9.65 -11.95 15.76
C GLY A 307 -9.23 -11.10 16.95
N LYS A 308 -9.37 -9.78 16.78
CA LYS A 308 -8.95 -8.75 17.74
C LYS A 308 -9.71 -7.45 17.51
N GLY A 309 -9.66 -6.53 18.46
CA GLY A 309 -10.18 -5.18 18.24
C GLY A 309 -9.31 -4.36 17.28
N VAL A 310 -9.81 -3.18 16.89
CA VAL A 310 -9.21 -2.33 15.85
C VAL A 310 -8.86 -0.94 16.38
N GLY A 311 -7.73 -0.40 15.91
CA GLY A 311 -7.30 0.97 16.22
C GLY A 311 -6.90 1.10 17.68
N SER A 312 -7.48 2.05 18.41
CA SER A 312 -7.19 2.20 19.84
C SER A 312 -7.82 1.13 20.76
N GLN A 313 -8.28 0.00 20.19
CA GLN A 313 -8.98 -1.08 20.91
C GLN A 313 -10.30 -0.58 21.57
N GLY A 314 -10.77 -1.21 22.65
CA GLY A 314 -12.06 -0.91 23.27
C GLY A 314 -13.26 -1.44 22.45
N ASP A 315 -14.49 -1.07 22.84
CA ASP A 315 -15.73 -1.47 22.14
C ASP A 315 -16.00 -0.65 20.87
N GLY A 316 -14.95 -0.40 20.07
CA GLY A 316 -15.06 0.29 18.78
C GLY A 316 -15.45 -0.65 17.65
N CYS A 317 -14.46 -1.42 17.17
CA CYS A 317 -14.66 -2.41 16.11
C CYS A 317 -13.83 -3.65 16.39
N VAL A 318 -14.28 -4.79 15.85
CA VAL A 318 -13.56 -6.06 15.84
C VAL A 318 -13.17 -6.41 14.40
N GLN A 319 -12.02 -7.05 14.22
CA GLN A 319 -11.63 -7.71 12.98
C GLN A 319 -11.51 -9.22 13.23
N LEU A 320 -12.05 -10.02 12.32
CA LEU A 320 -12.13 -11.47 12.40
C LEU A 320 -11.58 -12.07 11.10
N VAL A 321 -10.71 -13.08 11.22
CA VAL A 321 -10.25 -13.86 10.06
C VAL A 321 -11.22 -15.00 9.83
N ALA A 322 -12.03 -14.92 8.78
CA ALA A 322 -13.01 -15.94 8.46
C ALA A 322 -12.33 -17.21 7.92
N ARG A 323 -13.01 -18.36 8.03
CA ARG A 323 -12.49 -19.63 7.48
C ARG A 323 -12.51 -19.70 5.96
N GLY A 324 -13.39 -18.91 5.34
CA GLY A 324 -13.62 -18.80 3.91
C GLY A 324 -14.62 -17.68 3.63
N ASP A 325 -14.88 -17.39 2.35
CA ASP A 325 -15.84 -16.35 1.95
C ASP A 325 -17.28 -16.70 2.34
N ASP A 326 -17.63 -17.98 2.34
CA ASP A 326 -18.96 -18.46 2.73
C ASP A 326 -19.16 -18.28 4.23
N GLU A 327 -18.18 -18.68 5.05
CA GLU A 327 -18.19 -18.47 6.49
C GLU A 327 -18.18 -16.99 6.84
N ARG A 328 -17.46 -16.15 6.08
CA ARG A 328 -17.50 -14.70 6.24
C ARG A 328 -18.92 -14.15 6.05
N ARG A 329 -19.62 -14.56 4.99
CA ARG A 329 -21.01 -14.13 4.74
C ARG A 329 -21.95 -14.59 5.85
N GLN A 330 -21.79 -15.82 6.32
CA GLN A 330 -22.56 -16.34 7.47
C GLN A 330 -22.26 -15.58 8.76
N LEU A 331 -20.99 -15.21 8.98
CA LEU A 331 -20.53 -14.46 10.13
C LEU A 331 -21.10 -13.04 10.12
N ALA A 332 -21.04 -12.35 8.99
CA ALA A 332 -21.63 -11.02 8.83
C ALA A 332 -23.14 -11.05 9.10
N ALA A 333 -23.88 -11.95 8.45
CA ALA A 333 -25.32 -12.10 8.67
C ALA A 333 -25.67 -12.42 10.13
N TYR A 334 -24.86 -13.24 10.81
CA TYR A 334 -25.06 -13.55 12.22
C TYR A 334 -24.83 -12.34 13.13
N LEU A 335 -23.74 -11.60 12.91
CA LEU A 335 -23.40 -10.40 13.69
C LEU A 335 -24.42 -9.27 13.48
N GLU A 336 -24.90 -9.08 12.26
CA GLU A 336 -25.97 -8.14 11.94
C GLU A 336 -27.28 -8.52 12.65
N ALA A 337 -27.72 -9.77 12.50
CA ALA A 337 -29.01 -10.21 13.05
C ALA A 337 -29.03 -10.32 14.58
N THR A 338 -27.92 -10.76 15.18
CA THR A 338 -27.87 -11.10 16.62
C THR A 338 -27.33 -9.94 17.44
N TRP A 339 -26.36 -9.20 16.91
CA TRP A 339 -25.64 -8.16 17.64
C TRP A 339 -25.94 -6.74 17.14
N GLY A 340 -26.68 -6.59 16.03
CA GLY A 340 -27.00 -5.29 15.42
C GLY A 340 -25.76 -4.57 14.88
N MET A 341 -24.71 -5.32 14.56
CA MET A 341 -23.45 -4.76 14.07
C MET A 341 -23.56 -4.39 12.59
N GLU A 342 -22.74 -3.44 12.17
CA GLU A 342 -22.49 -3.22 10.74
C GLU A 342 -21.20 -3.92 10.36
N CYS A 343 -21.26 -4.75 9.33
CA CYS A 343 -20.15 -5.57 8.88
C CYS A 343 -19.58 -5.09 7.54
N TYR A 344 -18.27 -5.21 7.40
CA TYR A 344 -17.50 -4.73 6.26
C TYR A 344 -16.48 -5.77 5.85
N ASP A 345 -16.51 -6.15 4.57
CA ASP A 345 -15.51 -7.04 4.00
C ASP A 345 -14.14 -6.38 3.97
N LEU A 346 -13.11 -7.16 4.33
CA LEU A 346 -11.72 -6.80 4.22
C LEU A 346 -10.96 -7.97 3.61
N ASP A 347 -10.48 -7.80 2.39
CA ASP A 347 -9.75 -8.85 1.68
C ASP A 347 -8.25 -8.57 1.71
N LEU A 348 -7.47 -9.58 2.11
CA LEU A 348 -6.04 -9.60 1.83
C LEU A 348 -5.83 -10.45 0.59
N GLU A 349 -5.68 -9.76 -0.53
CA GLU A 349 -5.50 -10.40 -1.82
C GLU A 349 -4.01 -10.59 -2.12
N PRO A 350 -3.64 -11.71 -2.77
CA PRO A 350 -2.33 -11.79 -3.37
C PRO A 350 -2.16 -10.61 -4.35
N PRO A 351 -0.95 -10.05 -4.46
CA PRO A 351 -0.70 -9.02 -5.45
C PRO A 351 -1.14 -9.56 -6.81
N ARG A 352 -1.83 -8.74 -7.61
CA ARG A 352 -2.13 -9.11 -9.00
C ARG A 352 -0.78 -9.41 -9.67
N LEU A 353 -0.50 -10.69 -9.85
CA LEU A 353 0.73 -11.16 -10.48
C LEU A 353 0.73 -10.57 -11.89
N VAL A 354 1.58 -9.58 -12.11
CA VAL A 354 1.92 -9.13 -13.45
C VAL A 354 2.76 -10.26 -14.02
N ARG A 355 2.14 -11.13 -14.83
CA ARG A 355 2.82 -12.30 -15.40
C ARG A 355 3.47 -12.02 -16.76
N LYS A 356 3.04 -10.94 -17.41
CA LYS A 356 3.43 -10.58 -18.78
C LYS A 356 4.10 -9.21 -18.81
N ALA A 357 5.22 -9.08 -19.51
CA ALA A 357 5.88 -7.81 -19.80
C ALA A 357 6.02 -7.57 -21.30
N ILE A 358 5.97 -6.30 -21.72
CA ILE A 358 6.19 -5.88 -23.11
C ILE A 358 7.42 -4.96 -23.11
N ILE A 359 8.41 -5.28 -23.96
CA ILE A 359 9.64 -4.51 -24.14
C ILE A 359 9.68 -3.94 -25.56
N PRO A 360 9.44 -2.64 -25.76
CA PRO A 360 9.54 -2.01 -27.07
C PRO A 360 10.99 -1.81 -27.55
N ALA A 361 11.42 -2.60 -28.53
CA ALA A 361 12.77 -2.60 -29.12
C ALA A 361 12.80 -2.19 -30.62
N ALA A 362 11.66 -1.89 -31.25
CA ALA A 362 11.57 -1.67 -32.70
C ALA A 362 12.18 -0.33 -33.22
N GLY A 363 12.61 0.57 -32.33
CA GLY A 363 13.01 1.93 -32.68
C GLY A 363 14.33 2.03 -33.45
N PHE A 364 14.46 3.01 -34.36
CA PHE A 364 15.67 3.20 -35.17
C PHE A 364 16.90 3.72 -34.41
N GLY A 365 16.71 4.33 -33.24
CA GLY A 365 17.83 4.85 -32.46
C GLY A 365 18.52 6.04 -33.13
N THR A 366 17.76 6.92 -33.79
CA THR A 366 18.27 8.09 -34.54
C THR A 366 19.17 9.01 -33.71
N ARG A 367 18.87 9.17 -32.42
CA ARG A 367 19.68 9.98 -31.49
C ARG A 367 21.09 9.45 -31.23
N MET A 368 21.33 8.18 -31.54
CA MET A 368 22.59 7.48 -31.34
C MET A 368 23.22 7.04 -32.67
N PHE A 369 22.73 7.61 -33.77
CA PHE A 369 23.33 7.41 -35.08
C PHE A 369 24.70 8.12 -35.14
N PRO A 370 25.74 7.56 -35.79
CA PRO A 370 25.73 6.37 -36.63
C PRO A 370 25.97 5.04 -35.91
N ALA A 371 26.23 5.03 -34.59
CA ALA A 371 26.50 3.78 -33.86
C ALA A 371 25.36 2.77 -34.00
N THR A 372 24.11 3.26 -33.97
CA THR A 372 22.90 2.43 -34.15
C THR A 372 22.71 1.87 -35.56
N LYS A 373 23.49 2.33 -36.54
CA LYS A 373 23.55 1.72 -37.87
C LYS A 373 24.25 0.36 -37.84
N ALA A 374 25.23 0.20 -36.95
CA ALA A 374 26.03 -1.02 -36.85
C ALA A 374 25.46 -1.99 -35.80
N VAL A 375 25.06 -1.47 -34.63
CA VAL A 375 24.54 -2.27 -33.52
C VAL A 375 23.23 -1.68 -33.05
N LYS A 376 22.16 -2.48 -32.96
CA LYS A 376 20.87 -1.98 -32.47
C LYS A 376 21.00 -1.43 -31.04
N LYS A 377 20.27 -0.36 -30.71
CA LYS A 377 20.50 0.41 -29.46
C LYS A 377 20.35 -0.43 -28.19
N GLU A 378 19.42 -1.38 -28.19
CA GLU A 378 19.13 -2.30 -27.09
C GLU A 378 20.12 -3.46 -27.03
N MET A 379 20.92 -3.65 -28.08
CA MET A 379 22.02 -4.62 -28.09
C MET A 379 23.36 -4.01 -27.70
N LEU A 380 23.40 -2.72 -27.35
CA LEU A 380 24.62 -2.10 -26.84
C LEU A 380 25.02 -2.73 -25.51
N PRO A 381 26.32 -2.95 -25.28
CA PRO A 381 26.80 -3.56 -24.05
C PRO A 381 26.68 -2.60 -22.87
N LEU A 382 26.24 -3.11 -21.71
CA LEU A 382 26.44 -2.49 -20.41
C LEU A 382 27.35 -3.37 -19.54
N VAL A 383 28.08 -2.75 -18.62
CA VAL A 383 28.80 -3.45 -17.56
C VAL A 383 27.98 -3.35 -16.29
N THR A 384 27.58 -4.50 -15.73
CA THR A 384 26.83 -4.59 -14.47
C THR A 384 27.74 -4.33 -13.27
N PRO A 385 27.19 -4.03 -12.07
CA PRO A 385 27.99 -3.90 -10.85
C PRO A 385 28.81 -5.16 -10.51
N ALA A 386 28.38 -6.34 -10.96
CA ALA A 386 29.10 -7.59 -10.83
C ALA A 386 30.27 -7.74 -11.83
N GLY A 387 30.53 -6.72 -12.65
CA GLY A 387 31.59 -6.70 -13.66
C GLY A 387 31.24 -7.45 -14.95
N GLU A 388 29.99 -7.90 -15.10
CA GLU A 388 29.56 -8.66 -16.29
C GLU A 388 29.15 -7.71 -17.42
N CYS A 389 29.68 -7.94 -18.61
CA CYS A 389 29.30 -7.21 -19.82
C CYS A 389 28.18 -7.97 -20.55
N LYS A 390 27.01 -7.35 -20.72
CA LYS A 390 25.87 -7.96 -21.42
C LYS A 390 25.04 -6.92 -22.19
N PRO A 391 24.25 -7.31 -23.21
CA PRO A 391 23.38 -6.38 -23.92
C PRO A 391 22.32 -5.76 -23.01
N ILE A 392 21.95 -4.49 -23.24
CA ILE A 392 20.90 -3.78 -22.49
C ILE A 392 19.59 -4.57 -22.46
N LEU A 393 19.20 -5.15 -23.60
CA LEU A 393 17.99 -5.94 -23.71
C LEU A 393 18.01 -7.15 -22.77
N LEU A 394 19.15 -7.83 -22.65
CA LEU A 394 19.27 -8.99 -21.77
C LEU A 394 19.17 -8.59 -20.29
N ALA A 395 19.79 -7.48 -19.88
CA ALA A 395 19.67 -6.99 -18.50
C ALA A 395 18.21 -6.65 -18.13
N ILE A 396 17.47 -6.00 -19.04
CA ILE A 396 16.05 -5.69 -18.82
C ILE A 396 15.21 -6.98 -18.70
N VAL A 397 15.51 -7.98 -19.54
CA VAL A 397 14.83 -9.29 -19.52
C VAL A 397 15.12 -10.03 -18.21
N GLU A 398 16.38 -10.09 -17.78
CA GLU A 398 16.78 -10.72 -16.51
C GLU A 398 16.07 -10.05 -15.32
N GLU A 399 16.07 -8.72 -15.25
CA GLU A 399 15.38 -7.95 -14.20
C GLU A 399 13.87 -8.23 -14.19
N ALA A 400 13.25 -8.33 -15.36
CA ALA A 400 11.83 -8.68 -15.48
C ALA A 400 11.55 -10.11 -14.96
N LEU A 401 12.39 -11.09 -15.32
CA LEU A 401 12.23 -12.47 -14.85
C LEU A 401 12.46 -12.60 -13.34
N GLU A 402 13.45 -11.89 -12.80
CA GLU A 402 13.71 -11.81 -11.36
C GLU A 402 12.54 -11.16 -10.60
N ALA A 403 11.84 -10.21 -11.23
CA ALA A 403 10.62 -9.60 -10.70
C ALA A 403 9.38 -10.51 -10.77
N GLY A 404 9.51 -11.75 -11.26
CA GLY A 404 8.42 -12.73 -11.35
C GLY A 404 7.58 -12.64 -12.62
N ILE A 405 8.04 -11.92 -13.66
CA ILE A 405 7.42 -12.00 -14.99
C ILE A 405 7.66 -13.39 -15.56
N GLU A 406 6.61 -14.00 -16.09
CA GLU A 406 6.64 -15.36 -16.65
C GLU A 406 6.80 -15.36 -18.16
N GLU A 407 6.20 -14.38 -18.85
CA GLU A 407 6.23 -14.25 -20.30
C GLU A 407 6.60 -12.83 -20.73
N ILE A 408 7.45 -12.70 -21.75
CA ILE A 408 7.93 -11.42 -22.24
C ILE A 408 7.64 -11.31 -23.73
N ALA A 409 6.99 -10.22 -24.15
CA ALA A 409 6.91 -9.84 -25.55
C ALA A 409 7.95 -8.77 -25.87
N ILE A 410 8.80 -9.01 -26.86
CA ILE A 410 9.74 -7.99 -27.35
C ILE A 410 9.20 -7.48 -28.68
N ILE A 411 8.86 -6.20 -28.73
CA ILE A 411 8.39 -5.56 -29.95
C ILE A 411 9.60 -5.21 -30.79
N VAL A 412 9.76 -5.85 -31.93
CA VAL A 412 10.92 -5.69 -32.82
C VAL A 412 10.52 -5.02 -34.11
N ARG A 413 11.47 -4.51 -34.89
CA ARG A 413 11.15 -4.04 -36.24
C ARG A 413 10.81 -5.24 -37.11
N ALA A 414 9.86 -5.08 -38.03
CA ALA A 414 9.63 -6.10 -39.05
C ALA A 414 10.93 -6.42 -39.83
N GLY A 415 11.25 -7.71 -39.90
CA GLY A 415 12.47 -8.25 -40.52
C GLY A 415 13.62 -8.49 -39.54
N ASP A 416 13.56 -7.97 -38.31
CA ASP A 416 14.61 -8.16 -37.29
C ASP A 416 14.37 -9.38 -36.39
N GLU A 417 13.21 -10.05 -36.48
CA GLU A 417 12.86 -11.23 -35.68
C GLU A 417 13.97 -12.30 -35.68
N PRO A 418 14.53 -12.71 -36.85
CA PRO A 418 15.56 -13.75 -36.88
C PRO A 418 16.83 -13.39 -36.12
N PHE A 419 17.17 -12.10 -36.04
CA PHE A 419 18.34 -11.63 -35.30
C PHE A 419 18.16 -11.87 -33.79
N TYR A 420 16.98 -11.57 -33.23
CA TYR A 420 16.74 -11.80 -31.81
C TYR A 420 16.49 -13.27 -31.51
N GLU A 421 15.85 -14.02 -32.40
CA GLU A 421 15.73 -15.47 -32.27
C GLU A 421 17.11 -16.12 -32.20
N HIS A 422 18.02 -15.75 -33.10
CA HIS A 422 19.40 -16.23 -33.06
C HIS A 422 20.10 -15.88 -31.74
N PHE A 423 19.97 -14.63 -31.27
CA PHE A 423 20.59 -14.22 -30.01
C PHE A 423 20.04 -14.97 -28.80
N PHE A 424 18.72 -15.14 -28.69
CA PHE A 424 18.08 -15.69 -27.49
C PHE A 424 17.91 -17.22 -27.52
N ARG A 425 17.91 -17.88 -28.68
CA ARG A 425 17.56 -19.31 -28.77
C ARG A 425 18.69 -20.19 -29.29
N ASP A 426 19.60 -19.65 -30.09
CA ASP A 426 20.62 -20.48 -30.73
C ASP A 426 21.86 -20.64 -29.86
N LEU A 427 22.37 -21.86 -29.79
CA LEU A 427 23.69 -22.10 -29.23
C LEU A 427 24.77 -21.74 -30.28
N PRO A 428 25.95 -21.28 -29.84
CA PRO A 428 27.08 -21.08 -30.74
C PRO A 428 27.42 -22.36 -31.52
N ALA A 429 27.97 -22.20 -32.72
CA ALA A 429 28.43 -23.35 -33.51
C ALA A 429 29.39 -24.23 -32.67
N PRO A 430 29.37 -25.57 -32.84
CA PRO A 430 30.10 -26.49 -31.96
C PRO A 430 31.59 -26.17 -31.78
N GLU A 431 32.23 -25.65 -32.83
CA GLU A 431 33.63 -25.26 -32.84
C GLU A 431 33.93 -24.05 -31.93
N HIS A 432 32.99 -23.11 -31.83
CA HIS A 432 33.08 -21.96 -30.93
C HIS A 432 32.64 -22.35 -29.52
N TYR A 433 31.58 -23.14 -29.40
CA TYR A 433 31.06 -23.60 -28.11
C TYR A 433 32.11 -24.36 -27.28
N ARG A 434 32.92 -25.21 -27.93
CA ARG A 434 34.01 -25.96 -27.27
C ARG A 434 35.15 -25.06 -26.75
N LYS A 435 35.28 -23.84 -27.27
CA LYS A 435 36.30 -22.86 -26.84
C LYS A 435 35.84 -22.01 -25.67
N LEU A 436 34.55 -22.06 -25.32
CA LEU A 436 33.98 -21.32 -24.21
C LEU A 436 34.38 -21.94 -22.87
N SER A 437 34.60 -21.07 -21.87
CA SER A 437 34.73 -21.52 -20.49
C SER A 437 33.44 -22.21 -20.04
N GLU A 438 33.50 -22.98 -18.94
CA GLU A 438 32.30 -23.57 -18.34
C GLU A 438 31.25 -22.50 -17.98
N LYS A 439 31.67 -21.38 -17.38
CA LYS A 439 30.80 -20.23 -17.11
C LYS A 439 30.10 -19.71 -18.37
N ALA A 440 30.83 -19.55 -19.48
CA ALA A 440 30.25 -19.06 -20.72
C ALA A 440 29.32 -20.08 -21.39
N ARG A 441 29.60 -21.37 -21.25
CA ARG A 441 28.70 -22.45 -21.71
C ARG A 441 27.39 -22.47 -20.93
N GLN A 442 27.45 -22.30 -19.61
CA GLN A 442 26.25 -22.17 -18.77
C GLN A 442 25.43 -20.95 -19.18
N ALA A 443 26.08 -19.80 -19.40
CA ALA A 443 25.39 -18.59 -19.86
C ALA A 443 24.66 -18.78 -21.20
N CYS A 444 25.20 -19.58 -22.13
CA CYS A 444 24.48 -19.93 -23.37
C CYS A 444 23.22 -20.74 -23.10
N HIS A 445 23.26 -21.69 -22.16
CA HIS A 445 22.09 -22.46 -21.76
C HIS A 445 21.05 -21.59 -21.05
N ASP A 446 21.48 -20.73 -20.13
CA ASP A 446 20.60 -19.80 -19.42
C ASP A 446 19.89 -18.86 -20.40
N LEU A 447 20.62 -18.36 -21.40
CA LEU A 447 20.07 -17.50 -22.45
C LEU A 447 19.00 -18.22 -23.30
N ALA A 448 19.24 -19.49 -23.65
CA ALA A 448 18.27 -20.31 -24.36
C ALA A 448 16.99 -20.55 -23.54
N GLU A 449 17.11 -20.78 -22.23
CA GLU A 449 15.96 -20.91 -21.33
C GLU A 449 15.18 -19.60 -21.21
N ILE A 450 15.86 -18.46 -21.13
CA ILE A 450 15.26 -17.13 -21.21
C ILE A 450 14.50 -16.98 -22.54
N GLY A 451 15.10 -17.38 -23.66
CA GLY A 451 14.50 -17.33 -25.00
C GLY A 451 13.17 -18.08 -25.11
N ARG A 452 12.97 -19.17 -24.34
CA ARG A 452 11.68 -19.90 -24.32
C ARG A 452 10.53 -19.08 -23.76
N ARG A 453 10.82 -18.08 -22.91
CA ARG A 453 9.82 -17.18 -22.30
C ARG A 453 9.56 -15.92 -23.12
N ILE A 454 10.28 -15.74 -24.24
CA ILE A 454 10.19 -14.55 -25.08
C ILE A 454 9.37 -14.82 -26.34
N THR A 455 8.47 -13.89 -26.67
CA THR A 455 7.76 -13.81 -27.95
C THR A 455 8.20 -12.54 -28.69
N PHE A 456 8.65 -12.66 -29.93
CA PHE A 456 8.98 -11.49 -30.76
C PHE A 456 7.75 -11.06 -31.56
N ILE A 457 7.40 -9.79 -31.47
CA ILE A 457 6.22 -9.23 -32.15
C ILE A 457 6.68 -8.11 -33.09
N PRO A 458 6.51 -8.24 -34.41
CA PRO A 458 6.95 -7.22 -35.33
C PRO A 458 6.03 -5.99 -35.33
N GLN A 459 6.63 -4.82 -35.14
CA GLN A 459 6.03 -3.54 -35.47
C GLN A 459 6.30 -3.23 -36.95
N ARG A 460 5.31 -3.49 -37.80
CA ARG A 460 5.39 -3.25 -39.26
C ARG A 460 5.51 -1.77 -39.63
N GLU A 461 4.81 -0.91 -38.89
CA GLU A 461 4.81 0.55 -39.10
C GLU A 461 5.31 1.27 -37.84
N GLN A 462 6.26 2.19 -37.99
CA GLN A 462 6.84 2.91 -36.85
C GLN A 462 6.01 4.13 -36.44
N LEU A 463 4.75 3.91 -36.06
CA LEU A 463 3.81 4.95 -35.60
C LEU A 463 4.01 5.36 -34.12
N GLY A 464 5.22 5.15 -33.59
CA GLY A 464 5.58 5.52 -32.22
C GLY A 464 5.32 4.44 -31.16
N PHE A 465 5.51 4.83 -29.89
CA PHE A 465 5.46 3.93 -28.73
C PHE A 465 4.08 3.32 -28.48
N GLY A 466 3.01 4.11 -28.60
CA GLY A 466 1.64 3.62 -28.43
C GLY A 466 1.29 2.51 -29.42
N HIS A 467 1.72 2.66 -30.68
CA HIS A 467 1.57 1.61 -31.68
C HIS A 467 2.39 0.35 -31.35
N ALA A 468 3.62 0.51 -30.85
CA ALA A 468 4.45 -0.63 -30.45
C ALA A 468 3.77 -1.47 -29.36
N VAL A 469 3.18 -0.81 -28.35
CA VAL A 469 2.40 -1.50 -27.32
C VAL A 469 1.14 -2.15 -27.91
N TYR A 470 0.42 -1.45 -28.81
CA TYR A 470 -0.78 -1.98 -29.47
C TYR A 470 -0.50 -3.23 -30.33
N CYS A 471 0.70 -3.38 -30.90
CA CYS A 471 1.09 -4.60 -31.62
C CYS A 471 1.03 -5.87 -30.75
N ALA A 472 1.18 -5.74 -29.43
CA ALA A 472 1.10 -6.87 -28.50
C ALA A 472 -0.31 -7.21 -28.01
N ARG A 473 -1.36 -6.50 -28.45
CA ARG A 473 -2.73 -6.67 -27.93
C ARG A 473 -3.19 -8.14 -27.93
N ASP A 474 -2.97 -8.86 -29.04
CA ASP A 474 -3.44 -10.23 -29.22
C ASP A 474 -2.63 -11.22 -28.37
N TRP A 475 -1.38 -10.88 -28.04
CA TRP A 475 -0.51 -11.68 -27.18
C TRP A 475 -0.81 -11.47 -25.69
N VAL A 476 -1.16 -10.23 -25.31
CA VAL A 476 -1.56 -9.92 -23.93
C VAL A 476 -2.85 -10.66 -23.58
N GLY A 477 -3.85 -10.62 -24.49
CA GLY A 477 -5.19 -11.17 -24.30
C GLY A 477 -6.23 -10.06 -24.25
#